data_AF-A0A1F6AWA3-F1
#
_entry.id   AF-A0A1F6AWA3-F1
#
_cell.length_a   1.000
_cell.length_b   1.000
_cell.length_c   1.000
_cell.angle_alpha   90.00
_cell.angle_beta   90.00
_cell.angle_gamma   90.00
#
_symmetry.space_group_name_H-M   'P 1'
#
loop_
_entity.id
_entity.type
_entity.pdbx_description
1 polymer ?
#
loop_
_entity_poly.entity_id
_entity_poly.type
_entity_poly.pdbx_seq_one_letter_code
_entity_poly.pdbx_strand_id
1 'polypeptide(L)'
;MPQTISLDDIGQHLVSITDFRRNAGSYLDKLAQGQSFIIIRGNTPLGTLTPLPNASTHNTRKADIEKIKRLSGGFRFKKDLTPAQLNSILDKRYEEMLPR
;
A
#
# COMPACT_ATOMS: atom_id res chain seq x y z
N MET A 1 22.06 18.14 -5.84
CA MET A 1 20.85 18.96 -5.65
C MET A 1 20.55 18.97 -4.16
N PRO A 2 20.77 20.08 -3.43
CA PRO A 2 20.36 20.15 -2.03
C PRO A 2 18.82 20.12 -2.00
N GLN A 3 18.25 19.25 -1.17
CA GLN A 3 16.80 19.18 -0.98
C GLN A 3 16.39 20.42 -0.18
N THR A 4 15.82 21.41 -0.87
CA THR A 4 15.20 22.58 -0.24
C THR A 4 13.96 22.08 0.50
N ILE A 5 14.03 22.02 1.83
CA ILE A 5 12.86 21.81 2.67
C ILE A 5 12.04 23.10 2.55
N SER A 6 10.92 23.04 1.83
CA SER A 6 10.03 24.17 1.64
C SER A 6 9.52 24.67 2.98
N LEU A 7 9.59 25.99 3.21
CA LEU A 7 9.18 26.66 4.44
C LEU A 7 7.70 26.41 4.81
N ASP A 8 6.87 25.99 3.84
CA ASP A 8 5.46 25.64 4.03
C ASP A 8 5.24 24.31 4.79
N ASP A 9 6.26 23.45 4.89
CA ASP A 9 6.24 22.24 5.74
C ASP A 9 6.45 22.55 7.23
N ILE A 10 6.65 23.81 7.61
CA ILE A 10 6.88 24.23 9.02
C ILE A 10 5.57 24.26 9.85
N GLY A 11 4.43 23.98 9.22
CA GLY A 11 3.23 23.51 9.95
C GLY A 11 3.45 22.17 10.66
N GLN A 12 4.55 21.46 10.39
CA GLN A 12 4.96 20.24 11.07
C GLN A 12 5.59 20.58 12.42
N HIS A 13 4.95 20.13 13.50
CA HIS A 13 5.46 20.27 14.85
C HIS A 13 6.76 19.47 15.01
N LEU A 14 7.87 20.18 15.22
CA LEU A 14 9.18 19.61 15.47
C LEU A 14 9.22 19.05 16.90
N VAL A 15 9.50 17.76 17.05
CA VAL A 15 9.49 17.09 18.36
C VAL A 15 10.85 16.44 18.62
N SER A 16 11.46 16.78 19.76
CA SER A 16 12.65 16.08 20.24
C SER A 16 12.33 14.62 20.56
N ILE A 17 13.23 13.70 20.20
CA ILE A 17 13.11 12.28 20.56
C ILE A 17 13.00 12.09 22.09
N THR A 18 13.59 12.99 22.87
CA THR A 18 13.50 12.95 24.33
C THR A 18 12.09 13.32 24.80
N ASP A 19 11.47 14.33 24.19
CA ASP A 19 10.12 14.78 24.54
C ASP A 19 9.07 13.79 24.02
N PHE A 20 9.28 13.25 22.82
CA PHE A 20 8.46 12.18 22.27
C PHE A 20 8.46 10.96 23.19
N ARG A 21 9.63 10.54 23.71
CA ARG A 21 9.72 9.39 24.63
C ARG A 21 8.98 9.62 25.94
N ARG A 22 8.96 10.86 26.45
CA ARG A 22 8.31 11.22 27.72
C ARG A 22 6.80 11.35 27.58
N ASN A 23 6.34 11.90 26.46
CA ASN A 23 4.93 12.25 26.25
C ASN A 23 4.31 11.51 25.06
N ALA A 24 4.78 10.29 24.77
CA ALA A 24 4.40 9.52 23.58
C ALA A 24 2.88 9.41 23.42
N GLY A 25 2.14 9.20 24.51
CA GLY A 25 0.67 9.09 24.49
C GLY A 25 -0.01 10.32 23.87
N SER A 26 0.34 11.53 24.32
CA SER A 26 -0.26 12.76 23.79
C SER A 26 0.08 13.00 22.32
N TYR A 27 1.29 12.63 21.89
CA TYR A 27 1.67 12.73 20.48
C TYR A 27 0.96 11.71 19.61
N LEU A 28 0.70 10.50 20.11
CA LEU A 28 -0.10 9.50 19.42
C LEU A 28 -1.58 9.93 19.31
N ASP A 29 -2.15 10.55 20.34
CA ASP A 29 -3.51 11.10 20.28
C ASP A 29 -3.62 12.20 19.22
N LYS A 30 -2.61 13.08 19.14
CA LYS A 30 -2.54 14.12 18.11
C LYS A 30 -2.26 13.56 16.71
N LEU A 31 -1.49 12.48 16.62
CA LEU A 31 -1.29 11.74 15.36
C LEU A 31 -2.62 11.15 14.88
N ALA A 32 -3.43 10.59 15.79
CA ALA A 32 -4.77 10.09 15.46
C ALA A 32 -5.73 11.21 15.02
N GLN A 33 -5.51 12.44 15.46
CA GLN A 33 -6.23 13.64 15.00
C GLN A 33 -5.76 14.16 13.63
N GLY A 34 -4.78 13.50 13.00
CA GLY A 34 -4.29 13.84 11.67
C GLY A 34 -3.10 14.80 11.66
N GLN A 35 -2.50 15.11 12.82
CA GLN A 35 -1.28 15.91 12.86
C GLN A 35 -0.06 15.08 12.47
N SER A 36 0.89 15.67 11.75
CA SER A 36 2.17 15.04 11.41
C SER A 36 3.31 15.69 12.19
N PHE A 37 4.32 14.89 12.56
CA PHE A 37 5.43 15.32 13.41
C PHE A 37 6.77 14.94 12.79
N ILE A 38 7.77 15.82 12.92
CA ILE A 38 9.16 15.48 12.62
C ILE A 38 9.87 15.16 13.92
N ILE A 39 10.44 13.96 14.03
CA ILE A 39 11.26 13.58 15.18
C ILE A 39 12.70 14.02 14.91
N ILE A 40 13.25 14.81 15.82
CA ILE A 40 14.65 15.26 15.80
C ILE A 40 15.43 14.74 17.02
N ARG A 41 16.74 14.56 16.85
CA ARG A 41 17.69 14.37 17.95
C ARG A 41 18.76 15.45 17.85
N GLY A 42 18.77 16.39 18.79
CA GLY A 42 19.61 17.59 18.67
C GLY A 42 19.24 18.35 17.39
N ASN A 43 20.20 18.51 16.48
CA ASN A 43 19.98 19.17 15.18
C ASN A 43 19.74 18.20 14.02
N THR A 44 19.62 16.90 14.28
CA THR A 44 19.49 15.89 13.22
C THR A 44 18.05 15.36 13.15
N PRO A 45 17.35 15.50 12.00
CA PRO A 45 16.07 14.84 11.79
C PRO A 45 16.27 13.32 11.70
N LEU A 46 15.48 12.57 12.46
CA LEU A 46 15.52 11.11 12.48
C LEU A 46 14.45 10.49 11.59
N GLY A 47 13.29 11.15 11.46
CA GLY A 47 12.19 10.67 10.65
C GLY A 47 10.92 11.46 10.87
N THR A 48 9.89 11.11 10.09
CA THR A 48 8.57 11.74 10.14
C THR A 48 7.53 10.73 10.62
N LEU A 49 6.65 11.18 11.50
CA LEU A 49 5.43 10.47 11.87
C LEU A 49 4.28 11.08 11.09
N THR A 50 3.66 10.26 10.25
CA THR A 50 2.46 10.62 9.51
C THR A 50 1.28 9.80 10.02
N PRO A 51 0.08 10.39 10.10
CA PRO A 51 -1.12 9.63 10.42
C PRO A 51 -1.34 8.57 9.35
N LEU A 52 -1.52 7.32 9.77
CA LEU A 52 -1.92 6.27 8.84
C LEU A 52 -3.34 6.61 8.36
N PRO A 53 -3.59 6.82 7.05
CA PRO A 53 -4.95 6.92 6.56
C PRO A 53 -5.64 5.62 6.95
N ASN A 54 -6.76 5.73 7.68
CA ASN A 54 -7.48 4.62 8.30
C ASN A 54 -7.30 3.31 7.53
N ALA A 55 -6.73 2.31 8.20
CA ALA A 55 -6.62 0.93 7.71
C ALA A 55 -8.00 0.26 7.47
N SER A 56 -9.07 1.04 7.38
CA SER A 56 -10.38 0.65 6.89
C SER A 56 -10.49 0.72 5.37
N THR A 57 -9.39 0.92 4.62
CA THR A 57 -9.30 0.33 3.28
C THR A 57 -9.19 -1.19 3.41
N HIS A 58 -10.16 -1.78 4.09
CA HIS A 58 -10.53 -3.15 3.91
C HIS A 58 -11.11 -3.17 2.50
N ASN A 59 -10.24 -3.36 1.50
CA ASN A 59 -10.70 -4.02 0.31
C ASN A 59 -11.43 -5.27 0.82
N THR A 60 -12.71 -5.37 0.49
CA THR A 60 -13.43 -6.61 0.74
C THR A 60 -12.58 -7.73 0.15
N ARG A 61 -12.46 -8.90 0.81
CA ARG A 61 -11.67 -10.04 0.28
C ARG A 61 -11.90 -10.27 -1.22
N LYS A 62 -13.10 -9.96 -1.70
CA LYS A 62 -13.50 -9.92 -3.12
C LYS A 62 -12.66 -8.98 -3.99
N ALA A 63 -12.44 -7.73 -3.59
CA ALA A 63 -11.64 -6.77 -4.33
C ALA A 63 -10.16 -7.17 -4.44
N ASP A 64 -9.59 -7.78 -3.39
CA ASP A 64 -8.24 -8.32 -3.45
C ASP A 64 -8.16 -9.55 -4.36
N ILE A 65 -9.16 -10.44 -4.31
CA ILE A 65 -9.27 -11.58 -5.24
C ILE A 65 -9.40 -11.11 -6.68
N GLU A 66 -10.18 -10.07 -6.97
CA GLU A 66 -10.26 -9.49 -8.32
C GLU A 66 -8.94 -8.88 -8.78
N LYS A 67 -8.23 -8.20 -7.89
CA LYS A 67 -6.90 -7.64 -8.19
C LYS A 67 -5.89 -8.75 -8.47
N ILE A 68 -5.91 -9.82 -7.67
CA ILE A 68 -5.09 -11.02 -7.89
C ILE A 68 -5.43 -11.66 -9.24
N LYS A 69 -6.71 -11.83 -9.58
CA LYS A 69 -7.14 -12.37 -10.89
C LYS A 69 -6.66 -11.53 -12.08
N ARG A 70 -6.64 -10.20 -11.95
CA ARG A 70 -6.13 -9.30 -13.00
C ARG A 70 -4.60 -9.40 -13.14
N LEU A 71 -3.89 -9.54 -12.02
CA LEU A 71 -2.42 -9.59 -11.97
C LEU A 71 -1.87 -10.97 -12.31
N SER A 72 -2.57 -12.06 -11.97
CA SER A 72 -2.11 -13.43 -12.18
C SER A 72 -2.14 -13.88 -13.65
N GLY A 73 -2.45 -12.97 -14.59
CA GLY A 73 -2.49 -13.28 -16.01
C GLY A 73 -3.52 -14.36 -16.37
N GLY A 74 -4.51 -14.59 -15.50
CA GLY A 74 -5.58 -15.55 -15.73
C GLY A 74 -6.28 -15.25 -17.06
N PHE A 75 -6.45 -16.28 -17.88
CA PHE A 75 -7.00 -16.20 -19.22
C PHE A 75 -8.18 -15.21 -19.30
N ARG A 76 -8.04 -14.18 -20.14
CA ARG A 76 -9.08 -13.17 -20.40
C ARG A 76 -10.18 -13.75 -21.29
N PHE A 77 -10.81 -14.85 -20.87
CA PHE A 77 -12.01 -15.31 -21.54
C PHE A 77 -13.14 -14.37 -21.15
N LYS A 78 -13.69 -13.65 -22.13
CA LYS A 78 -14.87 -12.77 -21.97
C LYS A 78 -16.18 -13.54 -21.69
N LYS A 79 -16.09 -14.85 -21.47
CA LYS A 79 -17.21 -15.78 -21.32
C LYS A 79 -16.98 -16.59 -20.05
N ASP A 80 -18.03 -16.78 -19.26
CA ASP A 80 -18.07 -17.72 -18.14
C ASP A 80 -17.97 -19.16 -18.66
N LEU A 81 -16.78 -19.55 -19.13
CA LEU A 81 -16.54 -20.92 -19.58
C LEU A 81 -16.48 -21.81 -18.36
N THR A 82 -17.27 -22.88 -18.41
CA THR A 82 -17.22 -23.93 -17.40
C THR A 82 -15.85 -24.63 -17.44
N PRO A 83 -15.36 -25.19 -16.33
CA PRO A 83 -14.06 -25.88 -16.28
C PRO A 83 -13.87 -26.95 -17.38
N ALA A 84 -14.95 -27.66 -17.73
CA ALA A 84 -14.94 -28.65 -18.81
C ALA A 84 -14.65 -28.02 -20.19
N GLN A 85 -15.21 -26.84 -20.48
CA GLN A 85 -14.96 -26.14 -21.73
C GLN A 85 -13.52 -25.59 -21.79
N LEU A 86 -12.97 -25.14 -20.66
CA LEU A 86 -11.57 -24.73 -20.57
C LEU A 86 -10.62 -25.88 -20.89
N ASN A 87 -10.84 -27.06 -20.30
CA ASN A 87 -10.02 -28.23 -20.59
C ASN A 87 -10.10 -28.60 -22.08
N SER A 88 -11.31 -28.59 -22.67
CA SER A 88 -11.46 -28.87 -24.10
C SER A 88 -10.73 -27.90 -25.02
N ILE A 89 -10.58 -26.63 -24.62
CA ILE A 89 -9.82 -25.62 -25.38
C ILE A 89 -8.31 -25.85 -25.21
N LEU A 90 -7.88 -26.22 -24.01
CA LEU A 90 -6.49 -26.55 -23.74
C LEU A 90 -6.07 -27.79 -24.53
N ASP A 91 -6.88 -28.86 -24.50
CA ASP A 91 -6.62 -30.11 -25.22
C ASP A 91 -6.46 -29.86 -26.73
N LYS A 92 -7.36 -29.07 -27.34
CA LYS A 92 -7.25 -28.69 -28.76
C LYS A 92 -5.97 -27.93 -29.07
N ARG A 93 -5.54 -27.00 -28.20
CA ARG A 93 -4.28 -26.26 -28.39
C ARG A 93 -3.06 -27.16 -28.24
N TYR A 94 -3.12 -28.15 -27.35
CA TYR A 94 -2.05 -29.14 -27.23
C TYR A 94 -1.93 -29.98 -28.50
N GLU A 95 -3.06 -30.43 -29.06
CA GLU A 95 -3.07 -31.16 -30.33
C GLU A 95 -2.53 -30.33 -31.51
N GLU A 96 -2.81 -29.02 -31.56
CA GLU A 96 -2.27 -28.12 -32.59
C GLU A 96 -0.76 -27.89 -32.46
N MET A 97 -0.22 -27.94 -31.23
CA MET A 97 1.20 -27.71 -30.95
C MET A 97 2.05 -28.97 -31.03
N LEU A 98 1.43 -30.15 -31.09
CA LEU A 98 2.14 -31.41 -31.24
C LEU A 98 2.58 -31.57 -32.71
N PRO A 99 3.89 -31.65 -32.99
CA PRO A 99 4.37 -32.00 -34.32
C PRO A 99 3.92 -33.42 -34.65
N ARG A 100 3.37 -33.60 -35.86
CA ARG A 100 2.89 -34.88 -36.37
C ARG A 100 4.01 -35.76 -36.91
#